data_AF-A0AA89RXX4-F1
#
_entry.id   AF-A0AA89RXX4-F1
#
_cell.length_a   1.000
_cell.length_b   1.000
_cell.length_c   1.000
_cell.angle_alpha   90.00
_cell.angle_beta   90.00
_cell.angle_gamma   90.00
#
_symmetry.space_group_name_H-M   'P 1'
#
loop_
_entity.id
_entity.type
_entity.pdbx_description
1 polymer ?
#
loop_
_entity_poly.entity_id
_entity_poly.type
_entity_poly.pdbx_seq_one_letter_code
_entity_poly.pdbx_strand_id
1 'polypeptide(L)'
;MNQIQTMRVFVCVAELQSFRRAARKLGVSNALVTRSIAMLETHLNTRLIHRTTRNLSLTEAGIRYLDGCRALLEEFDQLEASVERAVHEPVGTLRVAVSGLLSPGRVTPLVDSYRRQYPKVRVQLTLTEGPLDVIEAGYDAGLVTGGRLDGNPALIGHPLMPNTLALCAAPSYIERHGAPHRPDDLVRHSCIALPADQHSSTWRFVDPDHFTHVVSLQPVYTVNSASMVRAATLAGTGISVLPESYIADALESGELVRILGDYRIDDPDTQLSIVYPNRQFLPARTRSFVEHALYHLGGQKTETNGHYFMREAGTAKRPDVVAGLQ
;
A
#
# COMPACT_ATOMS: atom_id res chain seq x y z
N MET A 1 21.10 23.25 -20.83
CA MET A 1 21.37 21.82 -21.11
C MET A 1 21.97 21.23 -19.85
N ASN A 2 21.51 20.06 -19.39
CA ASN A 2 22.03 19.45 -18.18
C ASN A 2 23.49 18.97 -18.41
N GLN A 3 24.35 19.08 -17.40
CA GLN A 3 25.75 18.69 -17.46
C GLN A 3 25.92 17.20 -17.83
N ILE A 4 25.04 16.31 -17.35
CA ILE A 4 25.00 14.89 -17.72
C ILE A 4 24.80 14.69 -19.24
N GLN A 5 23.84 15.41 -19.83
CA GLN A 5 23.61 15.36 -21.29
C GLN A 5 24.84 15.85 -22.07
N THR A 6 25.51 16.87 -21.55
CA THR A 6 26.72 17.42 -22.17
C THR A 6 27.87 16.41 -22.14
N MET A 7 28.03 15.67 -21.03
CA MET A 7 28.97 14.55 -20.93
C MET A 7 28.64 13.42 -21.91
N ARG A 8 27.37 13.00 -22.03
CA ARG A 8 26.95 12.00 -23.03
C ARG A 8 27.27 12.43 -24.47
N VAL A 9 27.09 13.71 -24.78
CA VAL A 9 27.46 14.27 -26.09
C VAL A 9 28.98 14.17 -26.31
N PHE A 10 29.79 14.50 -25.31
CA PHE A 10 31.24 14.38 -25.39
C PHE A 10 31.72 12.94 -25.60
N VAL A 11 31.21 11.99 -24.82
CA VAL A 11 31.53 10.55 -24.98
C VAL A 11 31.22 10.09 -26.41
N CYS A 12 30.04 10.42 -26.93
CA CYS A 12 29.63 10.04 -28.29
C CYS A 12 30.51 10.67 -29.38
N VAL A 13 30.91 11.94 -29.22
CA VAL A 13 31.84 12.61 -30.14
C VAL A 13 33.22 11.98 -30.11
N ALA A 14 33.72 11.65 -28.91
CA ALA A 14 35.01 11.03 -28.70
C ALA A 14 35.08 9.63 -29.33
N GLU A 15 34.06 8.80 -29.11
CA GLU A 15 33.98 7.44 -29.64
C GLU A 15 33.82 7.38 -31.16
N LEU A 16 32.98 8.25 -31.70
CA LEU A 16 32.76 8.33 -33.14
C LEU A 16 33.79 9.21 -33.86
N GLN A 17 34.71 9.84 -33.12
CA GLN A 17 35.67 10.82 -33.61
C GLN A 17 35.08 11.83 -34.62
N SER A 18 33.82 12.24 -34.42
CA SER A 18 33.09 13.04 -35.40
C SER A 18 31.84 13.69 -34.82
N PHE A 19 31.78 15.02 -34.95
CA PHE A 19 30.61 15.81 -34.59
C PHE A 19 29.36 15.42 -35.39
N ARG A 20 29.51 15.22 -36.72
CA ARG A 20 28.40 14.87 -37.60
C ARG A 20 27.83 13.49 -37.32
N ARG A 21 28.69 12.51 -37.05
CA ARG A 21 28.24 11.15 -36.68
C ARG A 21 27.58 11.14 -35.30
N ALA A 22 28.14 11.86 -34.32
CA ALA A 22 27.57 11.98 -32.98
C ALA A 22 26.20 12.67 -32.99
N ALA A 23 26.05 13.79 -33.71
CA ALA A 23 24.79 14.50 -33.87
C ALA A 23 23.69 13.58 -34.41
N ARG A 24 24.01 12.80 -35.45
CA ARG A 24 23.08 11.81 -36.02
C ARG A 24 22.75 10.67 -35.06
N LYS A 25 23.74 10.10 -34.34
CA LYS A 25 23.51 9.02 -33.37
C LYS A 25 22.62 9.48 -32.20
N LEU A 26 22.76 10.73 -31.78
CA LEU A 26 22.02 11.32 -30.67
C LEU A 26 20.69 11.97 -31.09
N GLY A 27 20.36 12.03 -32.39
CA GLY A 27 19.14 12.66 -32.88
C GLY A 27 19.08 14.18 -32.70
N VAL A 28 20.23 14.86 -32.66
CA VAL A 28 20.34 16.31 -32.41
C VAL A 28 21.07 17.05 -33.54
N SER A 29 21.01 18.39 -33.53
CA SER A 29 21.70 19.21 -34.54
C SER A 29 23.20 19.30 -34.29
N ASN A 30 24.00 19.45 -35.36
CA ASN A 30 25.46 19.67 -35.27
C ASN A 30 25.83 20.92 -34.45
N ALA A 31 24.99 21.95 -34.51
CA ALA A 31 25.17 23.17 -33.73
C ALA A 31 25.04 22.88 -32.22
N LEU A 32 24.10 22.02 -31.82
CA LEU A 32 23.94 21.61 -30.43
C LEU A 32 25.18 20.88 -29.95
N VAL A 33 25.66 19.87 -30.69
CA VAL A 33 26.86 19.10 -30.34
C VAL A 33 28.08 20.00 -30.18
N THR A 34 28.29 20.95 -31.11
CA THR A 34 29.42 21.89 -31.03
C THR A 34 29.31 22.80 -29.80
N ARG A 35 28.12 23.32 -29.51
CA ARG A 35 27.86 24.13 -28.32
C ARG A 35 28.09 23.34 -27.03
N SER A 36 27.64 22.08 -26.96
CA SER A 36 27.84 21.18 -25.81
C SER A 36 29.32 20.99 -25.49
N ILE A 37 30.15 20.70 -26.51
CA ILE A 37 31.60 20.56 -26.30
C ILE A 37 32.23 21.87 -25.84
N ALA A 38 31.87 22.99 -26.48
CA ALA A 38 32.39 24.30 -26.07
C ALA A 38 32.02 24.64 -24.62
N MET A 39 30.82 24.28 -24.17
CA MET A 39 30.40 24.46 -22.78
C MET A 39 31.24 23.62 -21.81
N LEU A 40 31.54 22.35 -22.14
CA LEU A 40 32.42 21.51 -21.33
C LEU A 40 33.84 22.06 -21.25
N GLU A 41 34.41 22.45 -22.40
CA GLU A 41 35.77 23.03 -22.45
C GLU A 41 35.84 24.35 -21.65
N THR A 42 34.80 25.18 -21.73
CA THR A 42 34.70 26.43 -20.97
C THR A 42 34.58 26.15 -19.47
N HIS A 43 33.74 25.18 -19.08
CA HIS A 43 33.55 24.83 -17.67
C HIS A 43 34.82 24.27 -17.02
N LEU A 44 35.58 23.46 -17.78
CA LEU A 44 36.83 22.86 -17.32
C LEU A 44 38.05 23.76 -17.53
N ASN A 45 37.87 24.92 -18.16
CA ASN A 45 38.91 25.84 -18.56
C ASN A 45 40.07 25.15 -19.33
N THR A 46 39.74 24.18 -20.19
CA THR A 46 40.71 23.41 -20.96
C THR A 46 40.12 22.87 -22.26
N ARG A 47 40.97 22.59 -23.25
CA ARG A 47 40.57 21.92 -24.48
C ARG A 47 40.51 20.42 -24.25
N LEU A 48 39.41 19.80 -24.63
CA LEU A 48 39.22 18.34 -24.61
C LEU A 48 39.45 17.73 -25.99
N ILE A 49 39.23 18.51 -27.06
CA ILE A 49 39.31 18.03 -28.44
C ILE A 49 40.21 18.94 -29.28
N HIS A 50 41.16 18.34 -29.99
CA HIS A 50 41.85 18.97 -31.11
C HIS A 50 41.01 18.81 -32.38
N ARG A 51 40.60 19.94 -32.97
CA ARG A 51 39.94 19.98 -34.28
C ARG A 51 40.94 20.37 -35.35
N THR A 52 41.12 19.51 -36.35
CA THR A 52 41.67 19.90 -37.66
C THR A 52 40.58 19.75 -38.72
N THR A 53 40.78 20.33 -39.91
CA THR A 53 39.84 20.23 -41.02
C THR A 53 39.68 18.80 -41.56
N ARG A 54 40.59 17.88 -41.21
CA ARG A 54 40.57 16.47 -41.67
C ARG A 54 40.40 15.44 -40.55
N ASN A 55 40.82 15.74 -39.32
CA ASN A 55 40.80 14.81 -38.20
C ASN A 55 40.37 15.45 -36.88
N LEU A 56 39.74 14.62 -36.03
CA LEU A 56 39.40 14.92 -34.65
C LEU A 56 40.22 14.00 -33.75
N SER A 57 40.97 14.57 -32.81
CA SER A 57 41.69 13.83 -31.78
C SER A 57 41.41 14.41 -30.39
N LEU A 58 41.54 13.58 -29.37
CA LEU A 58 41.40 14.01 -27.98
C LEU A 58 42.73 14.61 -27.48
N THR A 59 42.64 15.59 -26.59
CA THR A 59 43.79 16.03 -25.80
C THR A 59 44.06 15.03 -24.66
N GLU A 60 45.19 15.13 -23.96
CA GLU A 60 45.44 14.35 -22.75
C GLU A 60 44.37 14.62 -21.67
N ALA A 61 43.91 15.87 -21.56
CA ALA A 61 42.78 16.22 -20.70
C ALA A 61 41.47 15.58 -21.19
N GLY A 62 41.26 15.53 -22.51
CA GLY A 62 40.11 14.87 -23.13
C GLY A 62 40.07 13.36 -22.89
N ILE A 63 41.21 12.67 -22.92
CA ILE A 63 41.29 11.24 -22.62
C ILE A 63 40.93 10.99 -21.15
N ARG A 64 41.55 11.71 -20.21
CA ARG A 64 41.23 11.59 -18.77
C ARG A 64 39.76 11.90 -18.48
N TYR A 65 39.22 12.93 -19.12
CA TYR A 65 37.82 13.31 -18.95
C TYR A 65 36.87 12.26 -19.54
N LEU A 66 37.22 11.63 -20.66
CA LEU A 66 36.42 10.57 -21.29
C LEU A 66 36.26 9.36 -20.36
N ASP A 67 37.35 8.92 -19.75
CA ASP A 67 37.33 7.78 -18.83
C ASP A 67 36.48 8.08 -17.58
N GLY A 68 36.64 9.28 -17.00
CA GLY A 68 35.81 9.73 -15.89
C GLY A 68 34.33 9.87 -16.24
N CYS A 69 34.01 10.41 -17.44
CA CYS A 69 32.63 10.50 -17.91
C CYS A 69 31.98 9.14 -18.11
N ARG A 70 32.72 8.14 -18.61
CA ARG A 70 32.19 6.78 -18.78
C ARG A 70 31.78 6.16 -17.45
N ALA A 71 32.67 6.19 -16.47
CA ALA A 71 32.38 5.65 -15.15
C ALA A 71 31.17 6.34 -14.50
N LEU A 72 31.14 7.68 -14.52
CA LEU A 72 30.03 8.45 -13.93
C LEU A 72 28.69 8.22 -14.65
N LEU A 73 28.70 8.18 -15.98
CA LEU A 73 27.47 7.94 -16.75
C LEU A 73 26.97 6.51 -16.57
N GLU A 74 27.87 5.54 -16.42
CA GLU A 74 27.49 4.15 -16.12
C GLU A 74 26.85 4.03 -14.73
N GLU A 75 27.45 4.63 -13.69
CA GLU A 75 26.84 4.68 -12.36
C GLU A 75 25.47 5.40 -12.38
N PHE A 76 25.37 6.49 -13.13
CA PHE A 76 24.11 7.22 -13.30
C PHE A 76 23.03 6.37 -13.99
N ASP A 77 23.39 5.67 -15.07
CA ASP A 77 22.50 4.76 -15.80
C ASP A 77 22.04 3.60 -14.90
N GLN A 78 22.95 3.06 -14.08
CA GLN A 78 22.62 2.02 -13.11
C GLN A 78 21.66 2.53 -12.03
N LEU A 79 21.82 3.76 -11.56
CA LEU A 79 20.91 4.41 -10.62
C LEU A 79 19.52 4.59 -11.22
N GLU A 80 19.40 5.17 -12.41
CA GLU A 80 18.10 5.34 -13.09
C GLU A 80 17.43 3.98 -13.32
N ALA A 81 18.17 2.99 -13.82
CA ALA A 81 17.67 1.63 -14.01
C ALA A 81 17.26 0.92 -12.70
N SER A 82 17.85 1.29 -11.56
CA SER A 82 17.44 0.77 -10.25
C SER A 82 16.09 1.32 -9.81
N VAL A 83 15.82 2.60 -10.11
CA VAL A 83 14.54 3.25 -9.84
C VAL A 83 13.46 2.67 -10.76
N GLU A 84 13.75 2.50 -12.05
CA GLU A 84 12.83 1.85 -12.99
C GLU A 84 12.51 0.41 -12.58
N ARG A 85 13.51 -0.36 -12.13
CA ARG A 85 13.27 -1.71 -11.58
C ARG A 85 12.34 -1.69 -10.39
N ALA A 86 12.46 -0.75 -9.45
CA ALA A 86 11.54 -0.65 -8.31
C ALA A 86 10.09 -0.29 -8.72
N VAL A 87 9.91 0.34 -9.88
CA VAL A 87 8.59 0.66 -10.47
C VAL A 87 7.95 -0.58 -11.13
N HIS A 88 8.75 -1.52 -11.63
CA HIS A 88 8.26 -2.67 -12.41
C HIS A 88 8.33 -4.01 -11.65
N GLU A 89 9.35 -4.22 -10.83
CA GLU A 89 9.58 -5.42 -10.03
C GLU A 89 9.28 -5.16 -8.55
N PRO A 90 8.48 -6.03 -7.88
CA PRO A 90 8.26 -5.94 -6.44
C PRO A 90 9.55 -6.22 -5.65
N VAL A 91 10.25 -5.16 -5.24
CA VAL A 91 11.48 -5.22 -4.43
C VAL A 91 11.49 -4.16 -3.31
N GLY A 92 12.32 -4.40 -2.30
CA GLY A 92 12.55 -3.45 -1.20
C GLY A 92 11.61 -3.64 -0.01
N THR A 93 11.46 -2.61 0.82
CA THR A 93 10.62 -2.68 2.03
C THR A 93 9.20 -2.21 1.75
N LEU A 94 8.21 -3.08 1.98
CA LEU A 94 6.79 -2.77 1.96
C LEU A 94 6.32 -2.53 3.40
N ARG A 95 5.89 -1.32 3.71
CA ARG A 95 5.34 -0.95 5.03
C ARG A 95 3.82 -1.02 5.01
N VAL A 96 3.23 -1.91 5.80
CA VAL A 96 1.78 -2.09 5.85
C VAL A 96 1.30 -1.88 7.28
N ALA A 97 0.33 -0.99 7.45
CA ALA A 97 -0.37 -0.87 8.72
C ALA A 97 -1.64 -1.72 8.72
N VAL A 98 -1.96 -2.29 9.87
CA VAL A 98 -3.06 -3.25 10.01
C VAL A 98 -3.84 -2.89 11.27
N SER A 99 -5.15 -2.73 11.14
CA SER A 99 -6.03 -2.54 12.30
C SER A 99 -5.86 -3.69 13.27
N GLY A 100 -5.66 -3.37 14.56
CA GLY A 100 -5.51 -4.36 15.64
C GLY A 100 -6.73 -5.29 15.81
N LEU A 101 -7.86 -4.95 15.19
CA LEU A 101 -9.07 -5.79 15.12
C LEU A 101 -8.95 -6.95 14.11
N LEU A 102 -7.97 -6.95 13.21
CA LEU A 102 -7.74 -8.07 12.31
C LEU A 102 -7.07 -9.23 13.03
N SER A 103 -7.61 -10.43 12.84
CA SER A 103 -7.02 -11.66 13.38
C SER A 103 -5.61 -11.91 12.82
N PRO A 104 -4.62 -12.20 13.69
CA PRO A 104 -3.31 -12.70 13.26
C PRO A 104 -3.42 -13.92 12.35
N GLY A 105 -4.46 -14.75 12.53
CA GLY A 105 -4.74 -15.92 11.70
C GLY A 105 -5.13 -15.59 10.25
N ARG A 106 -5.58 -14.36 9.96
CA ARG A 106 -5.84 -13.90 8.58
C ARG A 106 -4.65 -13.14 7.99
N VAL A 107 -3.98 -12.33 8.80
CA VAL A 107 -2.89 -11.46 8.35
C VAL A 107 -1.60 -12.25 8.10
N THR A 108 -1.29 -13.22 8.95
CA THR A 108 -0.03 -14.00 8.83
C THR A 108 0.00 -14.83 7.54
N PRO A 109 -1.06 -15.59 7.17
CA PRO A 109 -1.08 -16.33 5.90
C PRO A 109 -1.04 -15.42 4.66
N LEU A 110 -1.67 -14.24 4.74
CA LEU A 110 -1.58 -13.23 3.68
C LEU A 110 -0.12 -12.83 3.42
N VAL A 111 0.63 -12.50 4.49
CA VAL A 111 2.02 -12.07 4.36
C VAL A 111 2.94 -13.22 3.95
N ASP A 112 2.76 -14.42 4.51
CA ASP A 112 3.53 -15.59 4.12
C ASP A 112 3.36 -15.92 2.63
N SER A 113 2.12 -16.00 2.15
CA SER A 113 1.83 -16.27 0.74
C SER A 113 2.38 -15.18 -0.19
N TYR A 114 2.25 -13.90 0.19
CA TYR A 114 2.80 -12.78 -0.58
C TYR A 114 4.34 -12.85 -0.68
N ARG A 115 5.02 -13.14 0.44
CA ARG A 115 6.49 -13.23 0.47
C ARG A 115 7.03 -14.43 -0.30
N ARG A 116 6.28 -15.54 -0.38
CA ARG A 116 6.64 -16.68 -1.25
C ARG A 116 6.57 -16.30 -2.72
N GLN A 117 5.56 -15.51 -3.11
CA GLN A 117 5.42 -15.02 -4.48
C GLN A 117 6.46 -13.93 -4.82
N TYR A 118 6.79 -13.06 -3.86
CA TYR A 118 7.72 -11.94 -4.04
C TYR A 118 8.85 -11.96 -3.00
N PRO A 119 9.83 -12.87 -3.14
CA PRO A 119 10.86 -13.11 -2.11
C PRO A 119 11.84 -11.94 -1.91
N LYS A 120 11.92 -11.01 -2.88
CA LYS A 120 12.75 -9.80 -2.81
C LYS A 120 12.09 -8.65 -2.03
N VAL A 121 10.83 -8.82 -1.60
CA VAL A 121 10.11 -7.84 -0.77
C VAL A 121 10.27 -8.17 0.72
N ARG A 122 10.68 -7.17 1.50
CA ARG A 122 10.69 -7.21 2.97
C ARG A 122 9.41 -6.54 3.46
N VAL A 123 8.53 -7.32 4.10
CA VAL A 123 7.27 -6.78 4.65
C VAL A 123 7.51 -6.31 6.08
N GLN A 124 7.18 -5.06 6.38
CA GLN A 124 7.14 -4.49 7.72
C GLN A 124 5.68 -4.23 8.07
N LEU A 125 5.14 -5.01 9.00
CA LEU A 125 3.78 -4.84 9.51
C LEU A 125 3.80 -3.99 10.78
N THR A 126 2.87 -3.05 10.87
CA THR A 126 2.56 -2.33 12.11
C THR A 126 1.10 -2.55 12.47
N LEU A 127 0.84 -3.01 13.69
CA LEU A 127 -0.53 -3.08 14.23
C LEU A 127 -0.90 -1.72 14.82
N THR A 128 -2.06 -1.18 14.44
CA THR A 128 -2.54 0.11 14.92
C THR A 128 -3.84 -0.05 15.70
N GLU A 129 -3.88 0.54 16.89
CA GLU A 129 -5.03 0.56 17.80
C GLU A 129 -5.73 1.92 17.67
N GLY A 130 -6.37 2.19 16.52
CA GLY A 130 -7.05 3.46 16.23
C GLY A 130 -7.22 3.76 14.73
N PRO A 131 -7.83 4.91 14.39
CA PRO A 131 -7.97 5.35 13.01
C PRO A 131 -6.59 5.51 12.36
N LEU A 132 -6.43 4.91 11.18
CA LEU A 132 -5.15 4.81 10.49
C LEU A 132 -5.02 5.89 9.42
N ASP A 133 -4.08 6.83 9.60
CA ASP A 133 -3.59 7.65 8.50
C ASP A 133 -2.40 6.98 7.81
N VAL A 134 -2.69 6.33 6.67
CA VAL A 134 -1.69 5.63 5.85
C VAL A 134 -0.67 6.61 5.25
N ILE A 135 -1.07 7.86 5.00
CA ILE A 135 -0.24 8.86 4.30
C ILE A 135 0.74 9.50 5.28
N GLU A 136 0.24 10.05 6.39
CA GLU A 136 1.05 10.81 7.34
C GLU A 136 2.13 9.92 8.00
N ALA A 137 1.80 8.66 8.26
CA ALA A 137 2.73 7.71 8.88
C ALA A 137 3.67 7.00 7.88
N GLY A 138 3.61 7.34 6.59
CA GLY A 138 4.54 6.83 5.58
C GLY A 138 4.39 5.33 5.29
N TYR A 139 3.17 4.80 5.42
CA TYR A 139 2.84 3.43 5.04
C TYR A 139 2.60 3.33 3.52
N ASP A 140 2.96 2.20 2.94
CA ASP A 140 2.67 1.91 1.53
C ASP A 140 1.21 1.46 1.36
N ALA A 141 0.65 0.72 2.34
CA ALA A 141 -0.74 0.26 2.35
C ALA A 141 -1.28 0.10 3.79
N GLY A 142 -2.59 0.01 3.93
CA GLY A 142 -3.30 -0.23 5.18
C GLY A 142 -4.38 -1.30 5.03
N LEU A 143 -4.56 -2.15 6.03
CA LEU A 143 -5.73 -3.02 6.19
C LEU A 143 -6.57 -2.47 7.34
N VAL A 144 -7.72 -1.88 7.04
CA VAL A 144 -8.52 -1.11 8.00
C VAL A 144 -9.93 -1.67 8.14
N THR A 145 -10.48 -1.53 9.33
CA THR A 145 -11.88 -1.82 9.67
C THR A 145 -12.56 -0.49 9.96
N GLY A 146 -13.81 -0.33 9.54
CA GLY A 146 -14.56 0.93 9.68
C GLY A 146 -15.08 1.41 8.34
N GLY A 147 -16.36 1.77 8.28
CA GLY A 147 -17.06 2.12 7.03
C GLY A 147 -16.65 3.44 6.40
N ARG A 148 -15.70 4.17 7.01
CA ARG A 148 -15.23 5.47 6.54
C ARG A 148 -13.73 5.42 6.29
N LEU A 149 -13.38 5.04 5.07
CA LEU A 149 -12.38 5.81 4.36
C LEU A 149 -12.90 7.24 4.31
N ASP A 150 -12.61 8.03 5.35
CA ASP A 150 -12.91 9.46 5.36
C ASP A 150 -12.47 9.97 4.01
N GLY A 151 -13.42 10.53 3.23
CA GLY A 151 -13.37 10.73 1.77
C GLY A 151 -12.19 11.59 1.28
N ASN A 152 -10.99 11.14 1.61
CA ASN A 152 -9.71 11.74 1.44
C ASN A 152 -9.30 11.36 0.02
N PRO A 153 -9.32 12.31 -0.91
CA PRO A 153 -9.02 12.03 -2.31
C PRO A 153 -7.58 11.53 -2.52
N ALA A 154 -6.72 11.68 -1.51
CA ALA A 154 -5.36 11.17 -1.51
C ALA A 154 -5.26 9.66 -1.17
N LEU A 155 -6.37 9.00 -0.81
CA LEU A 155 -6.42 7.56 -0.57
C LEU A 155 -7.34 6.87 -1.59
N ILE A 156 -6.93 5.67 -1.99
CA ILE A 156 -7.78 4.69 -2.66
C ILE A 156 -8.05 3.58 -1.67
N GLY A 157 -9.29 3.12 -1.59
CA GLY A 157 -9.60 1.93 -0.83
C GLY A 157 -10.58 1.02 -1.53
N HIS A 158 -10.38 -0.27 -1.32
CA HIS A 158 -11.20 -1.34 -1.87
C HIS A 158 -11.76 -2.17 -0.73
N PRO A 159 -13.09 -2.43 -0.72
CA PRO A 159 -13.69 -3.31 0.26
C PRO A 159 -13.19 -4.74 0.06
N LEU A 160 -12.91 -5.41 1.16
CA LEU A 160 -12.61 -6.84 1.28
C LEU A 160 -13.82 -7.57 1.89
N MET A 161 -13.70 -8.87 2.16
CA MET A 161 -14.77 -9.60 2.84
C MET A 161 -15.08 -8.98 4.21
N PRO A 162 -16.37 -8.76 4.55
CA PRO A 162 -16.75 -8.21 5.84
C PRO A 162 -16.29 -9.10 6.99
N ASN A 163 -16.03 -8.49 8.13
CA ASN A 163 -15.61 -9.19 9.32
C ASN A 163 -16.85 -9.61 10.11
N THR A 164 -17.23 -10.90 10.03
CA THR A 164 -18.36 -11.41 10.81
C THR A 164 -18.05 -11.29 12.30
N LEU A 165 -18.97 -10.69 13.06
CA LEU A 165 -18.87 -10.55 14.51
C LEU A 165 -19.68 -11.63 15.21
N ALA A 166 -19.19 -12.04 16.37
CA ALA A 166 -19.90 -12.91 17.29
C ALA A 166 -19.90 -12.33 18.70
N LEU A 167 -21.05 -12.46 19.36
CA LEU A 167 -21.18 -12.28 20.79
C LEU A 167 -20.74 -13.57 21.49
N CYS A 168 -19.83 -13.48 22.44
CA CYS A 168 -19.25 -14.65 23.10
C CYS A 168 -18.93 -14.40 24.57
N ALA A 169 -18.88 -15.47 25.35
CA ALA A 169 -18.32 -15.49 26.71
C ALA A 169 -17.71 -16.86 27.03
N ALA A 170 -16.90 -16.93 28.08
CA ALA A 170 -16.47 -18.20 28.63
C ALA A 170 -17.65 -18.97 29.26
N PRO A 171 -17.69 -20.31 29.16
CA PRO A 171 -18.69 -21.14 29.85
C PRO A 171 -18.81 -20.82 31.34
N SER A 172 -17.68 -20.59 32.01
CA SER A 172 -17.62 -20.25 33.45
C SER A 172 -18.32 -18.94 33.82
N TYR A 173 -18.43 -18.00 32.88
CA TYR A 173 -19.21 -16.78 33.09
C TYR A 173 -20.71 -17.07 33.02
N ILE A 174 -21.11 -17.86 32.03
CA ILE A 174 -22.51 -18.26 31.80
C ILE A 174 -23.04 -19.15 32.93
N GLU A 175 -22.24 -20.06 33.44
CA GLU A 175 -22.59 -20.88 34.62
C GLU A 175 -22.89 -20.03 35.86
N ARG A 176 -22.19 -18.89 36.01
CA ARG A 176 -22.35 -18.00 37.17
C ARG A 176 -23.48 -16.98 37.02
N HIS A 177 -23.74 -16.51 35.80
CA HIS A 177 -24.66 -15.39 35.55
C HIS A 177 -25.90 -15.74 34.73
N GLY A 178 -25.99 -16.98 34.22
CA GLY A 178 -26.99 -17.39 33.24
C GLY A 178 -26.64 -16.92 31.82
N ALA A 179 -27.26 -17.55 30.82
CA ALA A 179 -27.14 -17.15 29.43
C ALA A 179 -28.24 -16.11 29.09
N PRO A 180 -27.92 -15.01 28.41
CA PRO A 180 -28.95 -14.11 27.88
C PRO A 180 -29.68 -14.81 26.72
N HIS A 181 -31.00 -14.64 26.66
CA HIS A 181 -31.85 -15.27 25.65
C HIS A 181 -32.31 -14.29 24.57
N ARG A 182 -32.26 -12.99 24.85
CA ARG A 182 -32.54 -11.90 23.91
C ARG A 182 -31.55 -10.75 24.09
N PRO A 183 -31.34 -9.90 23.07
CA PRO A 183 -30.43 -8.76 23.15
C PRO A 183 -30.66 -7.85 24.37
N ASP A 184 -31.92 -7.63 24.77
CA ASP A 184 -32.27 -6.78 25.92
C ASP A 184 -31.72 -7.31 27.26
N ASP A 185 -31.47 -8.62 27.37
CA ASP A 185 -30.92 -9.22 28.59
C ASP A 185 -29.46 -8.78 28.82
N LEU A 186 -28.76 -8.35 27.76
CA LEU A 186 -27.35 -7.97 27.83
C LEU A 186 -27.09 -6.78 28.76
N VAL A 187 -28.09 -5.94 29.00
CA VAL A 187 -28.00 -4.81 29.96
C VAL A 187 -27.71 -5.30 31.39
N ARG A 188 -28.02 -6.57 31.70
CA ARG A 188 -27.78 -7.17 33.02
C ARG A 188 -26.44 -7.89 33.13
N HIS A 189 -25.68 -7.97 32.05
CA HIS A 189 -24.41 -8.68 32.01
C HIS A 189 -23.22 -7.72 31.98
N SER A 190 -22.15 -8.11 32.65
CA SER A 190 -20.84 -7.48 32.50
C SER A 190 -20.36 -7.63 31.05
N CYS A 191 -20.00 -6.50 30.44
CA CYS A 191 -19.47 -6.46 29.07
C CYS A 191 -18.00 -6.02 29.07
N ILE A 192 -17.27 -6.50 28.06
CA ILE A 192 -15.89 -6.14 27.79
C ILE A 192 -15.84 -5.60 26.36
N ALA A 193 -15.26 -4.42 26.17
CA ALA A 193 -15.29 -3.76 24.87
C ALA A 193 -14.03 -2.91 24.62
N LEU A 194 -13.88 -2.50 23.36
CA LEU A 194 -13.01 -1.39 23.02
C LEU A 194 -13.56 -0.06 23.56
N PRO A 195 -12.72 0.97 23.71
CA PRO A 195 -13.16 2.33 23.99
C PRO A 195 -14.19 2.86 22.96
N ALA A 196 -15.13 3.69 23.42
CA ALA A 196 -16.25 4.17 22.62
C ALA A 196 -15.84 5.09 21.44
N ASP A 197 -14.67 5.70 21.51
CA ASP A 197 -14.03 6.48 20.45
C ASP A 197 -13.40 5.59 19.35
N GLN A 198 -13.14 4.32 19.65
CA GLN A 198 -12.66 3.33 18.68
C GLN A 198 -13.79 2.51 18.05
N HIS A 199 -14.82 2.20 18.83
CA HIS A 199 -15.97 1.43 18.35
C HIS A 199 -17.24 1.76 19.15
N SER A 200 -18.38 1.83 18.46
CA SER A 200 -19.67 2.10 19.10
C SER A 200 -19.97 1.09 20.20
N SER A 201 -20.43 1.58 21.36
CA SER A 201 -20.99 0.75 22.43
C SER A 201 -22.43 0.32 22.17
N THR A 202 -23.06 0.90 21.14
CA THR A 202 -24.39 0.54 20.66
C THR A 202 -24.29 -0.50 19.56
N TRP A 203 -24.91 -1.65 19.79
CA TRP A 203 -24.95 -2.80 18.91
C TRP A 203 -26.33 -2.99 18.31
N ARG A 204 -26.37 -3.46 17.05
CA ARG A 204 -27.62 -3.84 16.37
C ARG A 204 -27.63 -5.35 16.15
N PHE A 205 -28.60 -6.01 16.76
CA PHE A 205 -28.83 -7.44 16.62
C PHE A 205 -30.07 -7.65 15.76
N VAL A 206 -29.91 -8.33 14.62
CA VAL A 206 -30.99 -8.64 13.70
C VAL A 206 -31.42 -10.08 13.93
N ASP A 207 -32.69 -10.29 14.27
CA ASP A 207 -33.25 -11.62 14.51
C ASP A 207 -33.59 -12.37 13.20
N PRO A 208 -34.00 -13.65 13.26
CA PRO A 208 -34.41 -14.42 12.09
C PRO A 208 -35.62 -13.86 11.34
N ASP A 209 -36.48 -13.07 12.01
CA ASP A 209 -37.64 -12.39 11.44
C ASP A 209 -37.30 -10.99 10.85
N HIS A 210 -36.00 -10.67 10.78
CA HIS A 210 -35.44 -9.40 10.31
C HIS A 210 -35.76 -8.16 11.16
N PHE A 211 -36.19 -8.36 12.40
CA PHE A 211 -36.36 -7.27 13.36
C PHE A 211 -35.00 -6.88 13.96
N THR A 212 -34.77 -5.57 14.10
CA THR A 212 -33.50 -5.02 14.62
C THR A 212 -33.67 -4.58 16.07
N HIS A 213 -32.94 -5.23 16.98
CA HIS A 213 -32.79 -4.84 18.37
C HIS A 213 -31.56 -3.96 18.53
N VAL A 214 -31.73 -2.78 19.11
CA VAL A 214 -30.63 -1.84 19.38
C VAL A 214 -30.34 -1.84 20.87
N VAL A 215 -29.12 -2.22 21.24
CA VAL A 215 -28.71 -2.35 22.65
C VAL A 215 -27.42 -1.59 22.88
N SER A 216 -27.40 -0.70 23.87
CA SER A 216 -26.18 -0.02 24.32
C SER A 216 -25.56 -0.80 25.47
N LEU A 217 -24.39 -1.39 25.23
CA LEU A 217 -23.65 -2.12 26.25
C LEU A 217 -22.86 -1.15 27.13
N GLN A 218 -22.84 -1.41 28.44
CA GLN A 218 -22.02 -0.68 29.40
C GLN A 218 -20.84 -1.56 29.82
N PRO A 219 -19.67 -1.40 29.18
CA PRO A 219 -18.53 -2.24 29.50
C PRO A 219 -18.02 -1.95 30.91
N VAL A 220 -17.89 -3.00 31.71
CA VAL A 220 -17.23 -2.92 33.03
C VAL A 220 -15.71 -2.90 32.90
N TYR A 221 -15.22 -3.32 31.73
CA TYR A 221 -13.80 -3.32 31.37
C TYR A 221 -13.65 -2.85 29.92
N THR A 222 -12.91 -1.76 29.74
CA THR A 222 -12.51 -1.25 28.43
C THR A 222 -11.00 -1.36 28.25
N VAL A 223 -10.59 -1.81 27.06
CA VAL A 223 -9.18 -1.89 26.68
C VAL A 223 -9.06 -1.69 25.18
N ASN A 224 -8.08 -0.91 24.76
CA ASN A 224 -7.85 -0.54 23.35
C ASN A 224 -7.22 -1.66 22.50
N SER A 225 -7.27 -2.92 22.97
CA SER A 225 -6.65 -4.07 22.31
C SER A 225 -7.61 -5.25 22.23
N ALA A 226 -7.94 -5.69 21.01
CA ALA A 226 -8.81 -6.85 20.78
C ALA A 226 -8.27 -8.13 21.43
N SER A 227 -6.94 -8.27 21.48
CA SER A 227 -6.26 -9.39 22.14
C SER A 227 -6.55 -9.44 23.64
N MET A 228 -6.58 -8.28 24.30
CA MET A 228 -6.90 -8.15 25.72
C MET A 228 -8.39 -8.33 25.99
N VAL A 229 -9.27 -7.85 25.09
CA VAL A 229 -10.71 -8.16 25.16
C VAL A 229 -10.90 -9.68 25.11
N ARG A 230 -10.31 -10.37 24.12
CA ARG A 230 -10.37 -11.84 24.02
C ARG A 230 -9.86 -12.53 25.28
N ALA A 231 -8.70 -12.12 25.80
CA ALA A 231 -8.12 -12.71 26.99
C ALA A 231 -9.02 -12.56 28.23
N ALA A 232 -9.67 -11.40 28.38
CA ALA A 232 -10.57 -11.12 29.49
C ALA A 232 -11.90 -11.89 29.37
N THR A 233 -12.40 -12.07 28.14
CA THR A 233 -13.56 -12.92 27.86
C THR A 233 -13.28 -14.38 28.19
N LEU A 234 -12.11 -14.90 27.80
CA LEU A 234 -11.65 -16.25 28.15
C LEU A 234 -11.52 -16.45 29.66
N ALA A 235 -11.07 -15.42 30.39
CA ALA A 235 -11.02 -15.44 31.85
C ALA A 235 -12.41 -15.39 32.52
N GLY A 236 -13.49 -15.26 31.75
CA GLY A 236 -14.85 -15.19 32.27
C GLY A 236 -15.17 -13.89 32.99
N THR A 237 -14.57 -12.77 32.56
CA THR A 237 -14.82 -11.43 33.11
C THR A 237 -16.17 -10.85 32.67
N GLY A 238 -16.70 -11.32 31.54
CA GLY A 238 -17.91 -10.79 30.92
C GLY A 238 -18.15 -11.33 29.53
N ILE A 239 -19.11 -10.72 28.85
CA ILE A 239 -19.46 -10.96 27.45
C ILE A 239 -18.73 -9.95 26.56
N SER A 240 -18.30 -10.36 25.37
CA SER A 240 -17.70 -9.47 24.38
C SER A 240 -18.26 -9.73 22.98
N VAL A 241 -18.30 -8.68 22.16
CA VAL A 241 -18.46 -8.81 20.71
C VAL A 241 -17.07 -8.74 20.08
N LEU A 242 -16.69 -9.80 19.37
CA LEU A 242 -15.40 -9.91 18.70
C LEU A 242 -15.58 -10.46 17.28
N PRO A 243 -14.64 -10.17 16.37
CA PRO A 243 -14.60 -10.85 15.09
C PRO A 243 -14.48 -12.36 15.28
N GLU A 244 -15.29 -13.12 14.56
CA GLU A 244 -15.27 -14.59 14.61
C GLU A 244 -13.89 -15.15 14.30
N SER A 245 -13.20 -14.56 13.32
CA SER A 245 -11.83 -14.95 12.96
C SER A 245 -10.81 -14.77 14.08
N TYR A 246 -11.13 -13.98 15.11
CA TYR A 246 -10.28 -13.72 16.28
C TYR A 246 -10.50 -14.73 17.41
N ILE A 247 -11.64 -15.42 17.42
CA ILE A 247 -12.07 -16.35 18.47
C ILE A 247 -12.42 -17.73 17.94
N ALA A 248 -12.21 -17.99 16.65
CA ALA A 248 -12.59 -19.25 16.01
C ALA A 248 -12.01 -20.47 16.72
N ASP A 249 -10.73 -20.41 17.10
CA ASP A 249 -10.05 -21.47 17.86
C ASP A 249 -10.69 -21.71 19.23
N ALA A 250 -11.04 -20.65 19.95
CA ALA A 250 -11.67 -20.74 21.27
C ALA A 250 -13.14 -21.20 21.19
N LEU A 251 -13.84 -20.89 20.10
CA LEU A 251 -15.18 -21.41 19.84
C LEU A 251 -15.13 -22.90 19.49
N GLU A 252 -14.14 -23.31 18.68
CA GLU A 252 -13.93 -24.72 18.31
C GLU A 252 -13.51 -25.58 19.50
N SER A 253 -12.65 -25.07 20.39
CA SER A 253 -12.23 -25.76 21.61
C SER A 253 -13.28 -25.77 22.72
N GLY A 254 -14.30 -24.91 22.63
CA GLY A 254 -15.32 -24.72 23.67
C GLY A 254 -14.87 -23.85 24.84
N GLU A 255 -13.69 -23.22 24.77
CA GLU A 255 -13.23 -22.22 25.75
C GLU A 255 -14.07 -20.95 25.73
N LEU A 256 -14.66 -20.63 24.57
CA LEU A 256 -15.72 -19.65 24.42
C LEU A 256 -16.96 -20.30 23.82
N VAL A 257 -18.12 -19.79 24.22
CA VAL A 257 -19.40 -20.15 23.61
C VAL A 257 -20.00 -18.95 22.91
N ARG A 258 -20.61 -19.19 21.75
CA ARG A 258 -21.42 -18.18 21.07
C ARG A 258 -22.70 -17.96 21.85
N ILE A 259 -23.06 -16.69 22.02
CA ILE A 259 -24.26 -16.24 22.70
C ILE A 259 -25.16 -15.56 21.67
N LEU A 260 -26.48 -15.72 21.78
CA LEU A 260 -27.44 -15.17 20.83
C LEU A 260 -27.10 -15.56 19.37
N GLY A 261 -26.73 -16.83 19.14
CA GLY A 261 -26.22 -17.29 17.85
C GLY A 261 -27.20 -17.17 16.67
N ASP A 262 -28.49 -17.08 16.95
CA ASP A 262 -29.55 -16.86 15.96
C ASP A 262 -29.66 -15.39 15.52
N TYR A 263 -28.98 -14.47 16.22
CA TYR A 263 -28.97 -13.05 15.91
C TYR A 263 -27.73 -12.68 15.09
N ARG A 264 -27.95 -12.05 13.94
CA ARG A 264 -26.88 -11.44 13.15
C ARG A 264 -26.51 -10.08 13.74
N ILE A 265 -25.25 -9.86 14.04
CA ILE A 265 -24.75 -8.54 14.44
C ILE A 265 -24.54 -7.69 13.18
N ASP A 266 -25.32 -6.62 13.05
CA ASP A 266 -25.24 -5.67 11.95
C ASP A 266 -24.49 -4.42 12.40
N ASP A 267 -23.20 -4.39 12.11
CA ASP A 267 -22.32 -3.29 12.48
C ASP A 267 -21.64 -2.71 11.22
N PRO A 268 -21.76 -1.38 10.97
CA PRO A 268 -21.28 -0.79 9.73
C PRO A 268 -19.74 -0.66 9.72
N ASP A 269 -19.09 -0.85 10.88
CA ASP A 269 -17.64 -0.79 11.02
C ASP A 269 -16.95 -2.15 10.83
N THR A 270 -17.72 -3.20 10.52
CA THR A 270 -17.21 -4.54 10.16
C THR A 270 -16.57 -4.62 8.78
N GLN A 271 -16.78 -3.62 7.92
CA GLN A 271 -16.23 -3.63 6.57
C GLN A 271 -14.70 -3.55 6.63
N LEU A 272 -14.05 -4.66 6.29
CA LEU A 272 -12.60 -4.69 6.08
C LEU A 272 -12.29 -4.06 4.73
N SER A 273 -11.30 -3.18 4.66
CA SER A 273 -10.84 -2.59 3.40
C SER A 273 -9.33 -2.59 3.33
N ILE A 274 -8.80 -2.72 2.12
CA ILE A 274 -7.41 -2.38 1.83
C ILE A 274 -7.33 -0.96 1.30
N VAL A 275 -6.40 -0.17 1.81
CA VAL A 275 -6.28 1.26 1.55
C VAL A 275 -4.83 1.61 1.21
N TYR A 276 -4.61 2.55 0.29
CA TYR A 276 -3.26 2.95 -0.13
C TYR A 276 -3.25 4.35 -0.76
N PRO A 277 -2.11 5.04 -0.81
CA PRO A 277 -2.02 6.38 -1.37
C PRO A 277 -2.37 6.43 -2.86
N ASN A 278 -3.20 7.39 -3.25
CA ASN A 278 -3.51 7.73 -4.64
C ASN A 278 -2.33 8.50 -5.26
N ARG A 279 -1.44 7.80 -5.97
CA ARG A 279 -0.24 8.39 -6.58
C ARG A 279 -0.06 7.89 -8.02
N GLN A 280 0.36 8.79 -8.91
CA GLN A 280 0.61 8.48 -10.33
C GLN A 280 1.67 7.38 -10.53
N PHE A 281 2.69 7.34 -9.65
CA PHE A 281 3.80 6.38 -9.73
C PHE A 281 3.80 5.47 -8.50
N LEU A 282 2.83 4.55 -8.43
CA LEU A 282 2.77 3.58 -7.35
C LEU A 282 3.84 2.48 -7.52
N PRO A 283 4.73 2.27 -6.53
CA PRO A 283 5.76 1.23 -6.60
C PRO A 283 5.17 -0.17 -6.83
N ALA A 284 5.90 -1.04 -7.54
CA ALA A 284 5.44 -2.40 -7.85
C ALA A 284 5.15 -3.23 -6.59
N ARG A 285 5.92 -3.03 -5.51
CA ARG A 285 5.68 -3.69 -4.22
C ARG A 285 4.30 -3.38 -3.64
N THR A 286 3.88 -2.12 -3.70
CA THR A 286 2.58 -1.69 -3.15
C THR A 286 1.46 -2.21 -4.04
N ARG A 287 1.62 -2.06 -5.35
CA ARG A 287 0.67 -2.54 -6.37
C ARG A 287 0.40 -4.04 -6.22
N SER A 288 1.46 -4.84 -6.25
CA SER A 288 1.38 -6.29 -6.15
C SER A 288 0.81 -6.75 -4.82
N PHE A 289 1.13 -6.06 -3.71
CA PHE A 289 0.54 -6.38 -2.41
C PHE A 289 -0.96 -6.12 -2.37
N VAL A 290 -1.42 -4.99 -2.94
CA VAL A 290 -2.85 -4.68 -3.02
C VAL A 290 -3.60 -5.74 -3.83
N GLU A 291 -3.10 -6.11 -5.01
CA GLU A 291 -3.68 -7.18 -5.84
C GLU A 291 -3.70 -8.52 -5.09
N HIS A 292 -2.59 -8.87 -4.42
CA HIS A 292 -2.48 -10.11 -3.65
C HIS A 292 -3.46 -10.14 -2.48
N ALA A 293 -3.61 -9.05 -1.75
CA ALA A 293 -4.55 -8.95 -0.64
C ALA A 293 -6.01 -9.02 -1.10
N LEU A 294 -6.35 -8.38 -2.22
CA LEU A 294 -7.67 -8.50 -2.84
C LEU A 294 -7.98 -9.95 -3.20
N TYR A 295 -7.03 -10.66 -3.81
CA TYR A 295 -7.21 -12.06 -4.15
C TYR A 295 -7.32 -12.97 -2.91
N HIS A 296 -6.44 -12.78 -1.93
CA HIS A 296 -6.34 -13.66 -0.76
C HIS A 296 -7.47 -13.42 0.26
N LEU A 297 -7.93 -12.18 0.43
CA LEU A 297 -8.96 -11.79 1.40
C LEU A 297 -10.33 -11.48 0.79
N GLY A 298 -10.45 -11.37 -0.54
CA GLY A 298 -11.70 -11.04 -1.25
C GLY A 298 -12.60 -12.24 -1.59
N GLY A 299 -12.09 -13.48 -1.49
CA GLY A 299 -12.84 -14.70 -1.79
C GLY A 299 -12.97 -14.93 -3.30
N GLN A 300 -13.08 -16.18 -3.73
CA GLN A 300 -13.01 -16.62 -5.15
C GLN A 300 -14.16 -16.15 -6.08
N LYS A 301 -14.80 -15.01 -5.84
CA LYS A 301 -15.80 -14.40 -6.74
C LYS A 301 -15.45 -12.97 -7.12
N THR A 302 -14.24 -12.76 -7.60
CA THR A 302 -14.03 -11.70 -8.59
C THR A 302 -13.75 -12.42 -9.90
N GLU A 303 -14.79 -12.65 -10.70
CA GLU A 303 -14.62 -12.96 -12.11
C GLU A 303 -13.81 -11.80 -12.69
N THR A 304 -12.55 -12.14 -12.93
CA THR A 304 -11.48 -11.32 -13.44
C THR A 304 -11.94 -10.56 -14.67
N ASN A 305 -12.06 -9.25 -14.55
CA ASN A 305 -11.84 -8.36 -15.67
C ASN A 305 -10.86 -7.27 -15.26
N GLY A 306 -9.59 -7.54 -15.58
CA GLY A 306 -8.57 -6.53 -15.79
C GLY A 306 -7.88 -6.01 -14.53
N HIS A 307 -6.60 -6.34 -14.40
CA HIS A 307 -5.55 -5.50 -13.80
C HIS A 307 -6.08 -4.16 -13.24
N TYR A 308 -6.31 -4.10 -11.93
CA TYR A 308 -6.83 -2.90 -11.24
C TYR A 308 -5.95 -1.65 -11.46
N PHE A 309 -4.72 -1.86 -11.92
CA PHE A 309 -3.73 -0.84 -12.22
C PHE A 309 -3.58 -0.50 -13.71
N MET A 310 -4.32 -1.17 -14.61
CA MET A 310 -4.39 -0.83 -16.03
C MET A 310 -5.70 -0.08 -16.33
N ARG A 311 -5.83 1.13 -15.78
CA ARG A 311 -6.44 2.21 -16.56
C ARG A 311 -5.27 2.95 -17.20
N GLU A 312 -4.98 2.60 -18.45
CA GLU A 312 -4.08 3.36 -19.30
C GLU A 312 -4.43 4.85 -19.20
N ALA A 313 -3.38 5.67 -19.18
CA ALA A 313 -3.46 7.09 -19.44
C ALA A 313 -4.12 7.29 -20.83
N GLY A 314 -5.45 7.37 -20.83
CA GLY A 314 -6.25 7.63 -22.01
C GLY A 314 -5.87 8.99 -22.56
N THR A 315 -5.08 8.95 -23.64
CA THR A 315 -4.96 9.93 -24.70
C THR A 315 -5.73 11.23 -24.44
N ALA A 316 -5.04 12.23 -23.90
CA ALA A 316 -5.48 13.61 -24.03
C ALA A 316 -5.48 13.94 -25.52
N LYS A 317 -6.65 13.81 -26.17
CA LYS A 317 -6.93 14.41 -27.48
C LYS A 317 -6.61 15.89 -27.36
N ARG A 318 -5.51 16.32 -28.00
CA ARG A 318 -5.34 17.71 -28.38
C ARG A 318 -6.49 18.06 -29.32
N PRO A 319 -7.31 19.09 -29.03
CA PRO A 319 -8.13 19.66 -30.06
C PRO A 319 -7.22 20.45 -31.00
N ASP A 320 -7.17 20.01 -32.25
CA ASP A 320 -6.79 20.85 -33.38
C ASP A 320 -7.70 22.09 -33.37
N VAL A 321 -7.10 23.26 -33.17
CA VAL A 321 -7.71 24.53 -33.54
C VAL A 321 -6.67 25.29 -34.37
N VAL A 322 -6.79 25.13 -35.69
CA VAL A 322 -6.25 26.06 -36.67
C VAL A 322 -7.40 26.42 -37.62
N ALA A 323 -7.81 27.68 -37.61
CA ALA A 323 -7.99 28.56 -38.78
C ALA A 323 -9.17 29.55 -38.63
N GLY A 324 -8.92 30.80 -39.05
CA GLY A 324 -9.92 31.83 -39.34
C GLY A 324 -9.77 33.07 -38.45
N LEU A 325 -8.89 34.04 -38.72
CA LEU A 325 -9.04 35.09 -39.74
C LEU A 325 -10.46 35.69 -39.79
N GLN A 326 -10.68 36.76 -39.04
CA GLN A 326 -11.01 38.10 -39.55
C GLN A 326 -10.58 39.15 -38.51
#